data_AF-A0A2N3LLD4-F1
#
_entry.id   AF-A0A2N3LLD4-F1
#
_cell.length_a   1.000
_cell.length_b   1.000
_cell.length_c   1.000
_cell.angle_alpha   90.00
_cell.angle_beta   90.00
_cell.angle_gamma   90.00
#
_symmetry.space_group_name_H-M   'P 1'
#
loop_
_entity.id
_entity.type
_entity.pdbx_description
1 polymer ?
#
loop_
_entity_poly.entity_id
_entity_poly.type
_entity_poly.pdbx_seq_one_letter_code
_entity_poly.pdbx_strand_id
1 'polypeptide(L)'
;MILTTIPGIIYSLYRFKNNQKLTFTGLFVILNLIVGLLLDLLSGSALQLLWNNIFYSLTLLFIYLISLIFKRPLYLYFALDLMTLKGYDRKITKELFFEKKIYKLFKLTTIIYCINELIYTFCLIQWILKYGVEAYRLDIILDNILNMFLSGTSFVVFIIIHLRVNEITPVKNIALKKARERSIYSIQAYSKSINFERVFFYFSTH
;
A
#
# COMPACT_ATOMS: atom_id res chain seq x y z
N MET A 1 10.71 3.05 17.72
CA MET A 1 9.97 3.82 16.68
C MET A 1 9.04 4.93 17.21
N ILE A 2 8.84 5.09 18.51
CA ILE A 2 7.71 5.85 19.08
C ILE A 2 7.60 7.32 18.56
N LEU A 3 8.72 8.05 18.47
CA LEU A 3 8.75 9.45 18.04
C LEU A 3 8.30 9.68 16.58
N THR A 4 8.55 8.73 15.68
CA THR A 4 8.20 8.84 14.25
C THR A 4 6.82 8.24 13.92
N THR A 5 6.34 7.29 14.74
CA THR A 5 5.01 6.68 14.58
C THR A 5 3.88 7.65 14.92
N ILE A 6 4.07 8.53 15.92
CA ILE A 6 3.04 9.45 16.42
C ILE A 6 2.53 10.42 15.32
N PRO A 7 3.38 11.14 14.57
CA PRO A 7 2.93 11.97 13.45
C PRO A 7 2.14 11.20 12.39
N GLY A 8 2.56 9.97 12.06
CA GLY A 8 1.90 9.12 11.07
C GLY A 8 0.49 8.69 11.50
N ILE A 9 0.31 8.36 12.78
CA ILE A 9 -1.01 8.04 13.36
C ILE A 9 -1.90 9.29 13.33
N ILE A 10 -1.39 10.44 13.78
CA ILE A 10 -2.15 11.71 13.82
C ILE A 10 -2.60 12.11 12.41
N TYR A 11 -1.70 12.06 11.42
CA TYR A 11 -2.02 12.38 10.04
C TYR A 11 -3.09 11.44 9.45
N SER A 12 -2.97 10.14 9.72
CA SER A 12 -3.92 9.14 9.24
C SER A 12 -5.32 9.35 9.84
N LEU A 13 -5.39 9.67 11.14
CA LEU A 13 -6.65 10.00 11.83
C LEU A 13 -7.26 11.32 11.35
N TYR A 14 -6.43 12.35 11.11
CA TYR A 14 -6.87 13.62 10.55
C TYR A 14 -7.51 13.42 9.16
N ARG A 15 -6.83 12.67 8.29
CA ARG A 15 -7.34 12.35 6.95
C ARG A 15 -8.63 11.54 6.99
N PHE A 16 -8.75 10.63 7.96
CA PHE A 16 -9.96 9.85 8.17
C PHE A 16 -11.16 10.76 8.51
N LYS A 17 -10.97 11.74 9.40
CA LYS A 17 -11.99 12.72 9.76
C LYS A 17 -12.45 13.58 8.58
N ASN A 18 -11.53 13.96 7.69
CA ASN A 18 -11.84 14.86 6.57
C ASN A 18 -12.52 14.15 5.38
N ASN A 19 -12.13 12.91 5.08
CA ASN A 19 -12.62 12.20 3.89
C ASN A 19 -13.84 11.30 4.16
N GLN A 20 -14.23 11.10 5.42
CA GLN A 20 -15.36 10.27 5.91
C GLN A 20 -15.44 8.83 5.34
N LYS A 21 -14.37 8.34 4.73
CA LYS A 21 -14.29 6.98 4.15
C LYS A 21 -13.06 6.28 4.69
N LEU A 22 -13.28 5.18 5.41
CA LEU A 22 -12.21 4.25 5.79
C LEU A 22 -11.66 3.63 4.49
N THR A 23 -10.45 4.02 4.12
CA THR A 23 -9.71 3.32 3.07
C THR A 23 -9.07 2.08 3.68
N PHE A 24 -9.04 0.99 2.92
CA PHE A 24 -8.41 -0.25 3.35
C PHE A 24 -6.92 -0.02 3.64
N THR A 25 -6.26 0.79 2.83
CA THR A 25 -4.86 1.20 3.00
C THR A 25 -4.64 1.96 4.30
N GLY A 26 -5.50 2.94 4.62
CA GLY A 26 -5.38 3.70 5.85
C GLY A 26 -5.54 2.81 7.09
N LEU A 27 -6.51 1.89 7.05
CA LEU A 27 -6.70 0.91 8.13
C LEU A 27 -5.48 0.00 8.28
N PHE A 28 -4.95 -0.51 7.16
CA PHE A 28 -3.76 -1.36 7.16
C PHE A 28 -2.56 -0.63 7.78
N VAL A 29 -2.28 0.61 7.37
CA VAL A 29 -1.18 1.42 7.92
C VAL A 29 -1.37 1.65 9.42
N ILE A 30 -2.55 2.06 9.86
CA ILE A 30 -2.83 2.29 11.30
C ILE A 30 -2.61 1.01 12.11
N LEU A 31 -3.11 -0.13 11.63
CA LEU A 31 -2.91 -1.41 12.30
C LEU A 31 -1.43 -1.78 12.40
N ASN A 32 -0.65 -1.61 11.33
CA ASN A 32 0.79 -1.88 11.34
C ASN A 32 1.52 -0.96 12.35
N LEU A 33 1.17 0.33 12.39
CA LEU A 33 1.76 1.29 13.33
C LEU A 33 1.42 0.96 14.79
N ILE A 34 0.17 0.58 15.07
CA ILE A 34 -0.28 0.19 16.41
C ILE A 34 0.44 -1.09 16.84
N VAL A 35 0.48 -2.11 15.98
CA VAL A 35 1.15 -3.38 16.31
C VAL A 35 2.64 -3.14 16.54
N GLY A 36 3.33 -2.39 15.68
CA GLY A 36 4.73 -2.04 15.89
C GLY A 36 5.00 -1.33 17.22
N LEU A 37 4.13 -0.38 17.58
CA LEU A 37 4.21 0.30 18.88
C LEU A 37 3.96 -0.66 20.06
N LEU A 38 3.02 -1.61 19.92
CA LEU A 38 2.79 -2.64 20.95
C LEU A 38 3.99 -3.58 21.09
N LEU A 39 4.61 -4.00 19.99
CA LEU A 39 5.81 -4.85 20.03
C LEU A 39 6.97 -4.10 20.69
N ASP A 40 7.18 -2.83 20.37
CA ASP A 40 8.18 -1.97 21.01
C ASP A 40 7.94 -1.89 22.54
N LEU A 41 6.70 -1.64 22.97
CA LEU A 41 6.35 -1.45 24.39
C LEU A 41 6.32 -2.75 25.20
N LEU A 42 5.93 -3.86 24.60
CA LEU A 42 5.80 -5.17 25.27
C LEU A 42 7.13 -5.93 25.32
N SER A 43 8.16 -5.46 24.60
CA SER A 43 9.46 -6.11 24.59
C SER A 43 10.27 -5.71 25.81
N GLY A 44 10.40 -6.62 26.78
CA GLY A 44 11.20 -6.40 28.00
C GLY A 44 12.71 -6.48 27.77
N SER A 45 13.14 -6.99 26.61
CA SER A 45 14.55 -7.06 26.22
C SER A 45 14.73 -6.91 24.71
N ALA A 46 15.93 -6.52 24.29
CA ALA A 46 16.28 -6.40 22.86
C ALA A 46 16.17 -7.74 22.11
N LEU A 47 16.50 -8.86 22.77
CA LEU A 47 16.35 -10.19 22.18
C LEU A 47 14.88 -10.55 21.97
N GLN A 48 14.02 -10.21 22.91
CA GLN A 48 12.58 -10.42 22.79
C GLN A 48 11.98 -9.57 21.66
N LEU A 49 12.44 -8.32 21.50
CA LEU A 49 12.03 -7.44 20.40
C LEU A 49 12.37 -8.05 19.03
N LEU A 50 13.58 -8.59 18.88
CA LEU A 50 14.01 -9.28 17.65
C LEU A 50 13.10 -10.47 17.29
N TRP A 51 12.76 -11.32 18.27
CA TRP A 51 11.82 -12.43 18.06
C TRP A 51 10.40 -11.94 17.75
N ASN A 52 9.94 -10.89 18.43
CA ASN A 52 8.66 -10.27 18.18
C ASN A 52 8.54 -9.74 16.74
N ASN A 53 9.60 -9.13 16.20
CA ASN A 53 9.67 -8.70 14.81
C ASN A 53 9.59 -9.88 13.83
N ILE A 54 10.24 -11.01 14.14
CA ILE A 54 10.12 -12.24 13.33
C ILE A 54 8.67 -12.74 13.29
N PHE A 55 8.01 -12.86 14.44
CA PHE A 55 6.62 -13.32 14.49
C PHE A 55 5.67 -12.37 13.76
N TYR A 56 5.94 -11.07 13.84
CA TYR A 56 5.20 -10.05 13.11
C TYR A 56 5.36 -10.19 11.59
N SER A 57 6.58 -10.31 11.10
CA SER A 57 6.86 -10.53 9.67
C SER A 57 6.28 -11.84 9.15
N LEU A 58 6.34 -12.92 9.93
CA LEU A 58 5.65 -14.18 9.59
C LEU A 58 4.13 -14.01 9.50
N THR A 59 3.55 -13.19 10.38
CA THR A 59 2.11 -12.88 10.35
C THR A 59 1.75 -12.09 9.08
N LEU A 60 2.55 -11.08 8.71
CA LEU A 60 2.37 -10.33 7.47
C LEU A 60 2.53 -11.22 6.23
N LEU A 61 3.55 -12.07 6.21
CA LEU A 61 3.75 -13.07 5.16
C LEU A 61 2.51 -13.93 4.97
N PHE A 62 1.94 -14.44 6.07
CA PHE A 62 0.72 -15.25 6.05
C PHE A 62 -0.48 -14.48 5.50
N ILE A 63 -0.67 -13.22 5.91
CA ILE A 63 -1.72 -12.33 5.40
C ILE A 63 -1.58 -12.12 3.88
N TYR A 64 -0.36 -11.88 3.38
CA TYR A 64 -0.09 -11.73 1.95
C TYR A 64 -0.33 -13.02 1.17
N LEU A 65 0.08 -14.18 1.71
CA LEU A 65 -0.16 -15.48 1.09
C LEU A 65 -1.65 -15.81 1.02
N ILE A 66 -2.40 -15.59 2.10
CA ILE A 66 -3.85 -15.76 2.15
C ILE A 66 -4.51 -14.92 1.05
N SER A 67 -4.12 -13.66 0.95
CA SER A 67 -4.62 -12.75 -0.08
C SER A 67 -4.37 -13.27 -1.50
N LEU A 68 -3.21 -13.88 -1.74
CA LEU A 68 -2.86 -14.50 -3.01
C LEU A 68 -3.74 -15.72 -3.32
N ILE A 69 -3.99 -16.57 -2.32
CA ILE A 69 -4.84 -17.78 -2.41
C ILE A 69 -6.28 -17.40 -2.77
N PHE A 70 -6.82 -16.36 -2.13
CA PHE A 70 -8.17 -15.84 -2.43
C PHE A 70 -8.25 -15.06 -3.75
N LYS A 71 -7.19 -15.06 -4.57
CA LYS A 71 -7.11 -14.35 -5.87
C LYS A 71 -7.42 -12.85 -5.73
N ARG A 72 -7.13 -12.27 -4.57
CA ARG A 72 -7.42 -10.87 -4.26
C ARG A 72 -6.16 -10.24 -3.67
N PRO A 73 -5.13 -10.00 -4.51
CA PRO A 73 -3.82 -9.50 -4.06
C PRO A 73 -3.99 -8.19 -3.30
N LEU A 74 -3.39 -8.08 -2.11
CA LEU A 74 -3.57 -6.94 -1.22
C LEU A 74 -3.17 -5.62 -1.88
N TYR A 75 -2.12 -5.64 -2.70
CA TYR A 75 -1.66 -4.47 -3.44
C TYR A 75 -2.73 -3.91 -4.41
N LEU A 76 -3.68 -4.73 -4.88
CA LEU A 76 -4.82 -4.24 -5.67
C LEU A 76 -5.72 -3.30 -4.85
N TYR A 77 -5.99 -3.64 -3.58
CA TYR A 77 -6.80 -2.79 -2.71
C TYR A 77 -6.06 -1.49 -2.39
N PHE A 78 -4.74 -1.56 -2.18
CA PHE A 78 -3.93 -0.37 -1.95
C PHE A 78 -3.95 0.59 -3.13
N ALA A 79 -3.72 0.07 -4.35
CA ALA A 79 -3.79 0.90 -5.55
C ALA A 79 -5.20 1.43 -5.81
N LEU A 80 -6.25 0.66 -5.50
CA LEU A 80 -7.63 1.09 -5.70
C LEU A 80 -7.93 2.30 -4.82
N ASP A 81 -7.55 2.25 -3.55
CA ASP A 81 -7.72 3.37 -2.63
C ASP A 81 -6.93 4.59 -3.10
N LEU A 82 -5.68 4.43 -3.52
CA LEU A 82 -4.86 5.53 -4.06
C LEU A 82 -5.49 6.17 -5.30
N MET A 83 -6.08 5.39 -6.20
CA MET A 83 -6.80 5.94 -7.36
C MET A 83 -8.08 6.66 -6.96
N THR A 84 -8.83 6.14 -5.98
CA THR A 84 -10.01 6.86 -5.48
C THR A 84 -9.64 8.19 -4.82
N LEU A 85 -8.50 8.26 -4.13
CA LEU A 85 -7.97 9.49 -3.55
C LEU A 85 -7.52 10.50 -4.62
N LYS A 86 -7.18 10.04 -5.82
CA LYS A 86 -6.91 10.90 -6.99
C LYS A 86 -8.18 11.35 -7.73
N GLY A 87 -9.37 10.97 -7.25
CA GLY A 87 -10.65 11.37 -7.84
C GLY A 87 -11.18 10.44 -8.93
N TYR A 88 -10.57 9.28 -9.17
CA TYR A 88 -11.10 8.29 -10.12
C TYR A 88 -12.31 7.53 -9.56
N ASP A 89 -13.29 7.24 -10.41
CA ASP A 89 -14.45 6.43 -10.02
C ASP A 89 -14.01 5.00 -9.67
N ARG A 90 -14.40 4.56 -8.47
CA ARG A 90 -14.06 3.25 -7.92
C ARG A 90 -14.58 2.09 -8.77
N LYS A 91 -15.76 2.20 -9.37
CA LYS A 91 -16.36 1.11 -10.16
C LYS A 91 -15.57 0.87 -11.45
N ILE A 92 -15.28 1.95 -12.16
CA ILE A 92 -14.53 1.92 -13.42
C ILE A 92 -13.11 1.43 -13.20
N THR A 93 -12.45 1.93 -12.15
CA THR A 93 -11.07 1.56 -11.80
C THR A 93 -10.98 0.10 -11.36
N LYS A 94 -11.97 -0.39 -10.61
CA LYS A 94 -12.03 -1.79 -10.18
C LYS A 94 -12.10 -2.74 -11.36
N GLU A 95 -12.98 -2.49 -12.33
CA GLU A 95 -13.07 -3.32 -13.55
C GLU A 95 -11.73 -3.37 -14.30
N LEU A 96 -11.07 -2.22 -14.44
CA LEU A 96 -9.77 -2.12 -15.08
C LEU A 96 -8.70 -2.95 -14.36
N PHE A 97 -8.72 -2.95 -13.03
CA PHE A 97 -7.70 -3.65 -12.23
C PHE A 97 -7.82 -5.17 -12.29
N PHE A 98 -8.97 -5.70 -12.70
CA PHE A 98 -9.16 -7.13 -12.97
C PHE A 98 -8.78 -7.53 -14.40
N GLU A 99 -8.37 -6.60 -15.27
CA GLU A 99 -7.81 -6.95 -16.57
C GLU A 99 -6.54 -7.79 -16.40
N LYS A 100 -6.41 -8.86 -17.19
CA LYS A 100 -5.37 -9.90 -17.06
C LYS A 100 -3.94 -9.33 -16.94
N LYS A 101 -3.62 -8.26 -17.67
CA LYS A 101 -2.30 -7.62 -17.66
C LYS A 101 -2.04 -6.87 -16.34
N ILE A 102 -2.98 -6.05 -15.89
CA ILE A 102 -2.84 -5.23 -14.68
C ILE A 102 -2.94 -6.11 -13.44
N TYR A 103 -3.86 -7.07 -13.44
CA TYR A 103 -3.99 -8.06 -12.38
C TYR A 103 -2.70 -8.87 -12.16
N LYS A 104 -1.97 -9.21 -13.24
CA LYS A 104 -0.66 -9.87 -13.13
C LYS A 104 0.36 -9.00 -12.39
N LEU A 105 0.36 -7.67 -12.60
CA LEU A 105 1.23 -6.74 -11.88
C LEU A 105 0.88 -6.70 -10.39
N PHE A 106 -0.40 -6.66 -10.03
CA PHE A 106 -0.83 -6.71 -8.62
C PHE A 106 -0.41 -8.00 -7.93
N LYS A 107 -0.57 -9.13 -8.63
CA LYS A 107 -0.14 -10.45 -8.15
C LYS A 107 1.38 -10.49 -7.95
N LEU A 108 2.15 -10.04 -8.94
CA LEU A 108 3.62 -10.04 -8.89
C LEU A 108 4.12 -9.14 -7.76
N THR A 109 3.53 -7.96 -7.59
CA THR A 109 3.90 -7.06 -6.49
C THR A 109 3.64 -7.71 -5.14
N THR A 110 2.46 -8.33 -4.96
CA THR A 110 2.15 -9.03 -3.71
C THR A 110 3.10 -10.20 -3.43
N ILE A 111 3.55 -10.91 -4.48
CA ILE A 111 4.58 -11.95 -4.35
C ILE A 111 5.93 -11.35 -3.92
N ILE A 112 6.32 -10.19 -4.44
CA ILE A 112 7.54 -9.50 -4.00
C ILE A 112 7.47 -9.18 -2.52
N TYR A 113 6.32 -8.70 -2.02
CA TYR A 113 6.11 -8.49 -0.57
C TYR A 113 6.28 -9.80 0.21
N CYS A 114 5.70 -10.92 -0.25
CA CYS A 114 5.93 -12.22 0.41
C CYS A 114 7.41 -12.63 0.44
N ILE A 115 8.12 -12.48 -0.67
CA ILE A 115 9.55 -12.83 -0.76
C ILE A 115 10.35 -11.94 0.20
N ASN A 116 10.02 -10.66 0.28
CA ASN A 116 10.65 -9.71 1.17
C ASN A 116 10.53 -10.11 2.65
N GLU A 117 9.31 -10.43 3.11
CA GLU A 117 9.08 -10.91 4.49
C GLU A 117 9.81 -12.22 4.79
N LEU A 118 9.89 -13.11 3.79
CA LEU A 118 10.60 -14.38 3.92
C LEU A 118 12.12 -14.15 4.05
N ILE A 119 12.70 -13.30 3.21
CA ILE A 119 14.12 -12.92 3.28
C ILE A 119 14.42 -12.29 4.64
N TYR A 120 13.61 -11.32 5.07
CA TYR A 120 13.76 -10.66 6.36
C TYR A 120 13.80 -11.67 7.50
N THR A 121 12.76 -12.51 7.59
CA THR A 121 12.63 -13.53 8.63
C THR A 121 13.80 -14.51 8.63
N PHE A 122 14.18 -15.01 7.44
CA PHE A 122 15.25 -15.99 7.31
C PHE A 122 16.60 -15.42 7.74
N CYS A 123 16.97 -14.23 7.26
CA CYS A 123 18.21 -13.56 7.63
C CYS A 123 18.25 -13.26 9.12
N LEU A 124 17.14 -12.76 9.68
CA LEU A 124 17.08 -12.35 11.07
C LEU A 124 17.19 -13.55 12.03
N ILE A 125 16.52 -14.68 11.75
CA ILE A 125 16.67 -15.91 12.53
C ILE A 125 18.14 -16.37 12.54
N GLN A 126 18.80 -16.38 11.38
CA GLN A 126 20.20 -16.79 11.27
C GLN A 126 21.13 -15.88 12.10
N TRP A 127 20.87 -14.56 12.09
CA TRP A 127 21.68 -13.61 12.85
C TRP A 127 21.41 -13.67 14.34
N ILE A 128 20.18 -13.88 14.78
CA ILE A 128 19.85 -14.07 16.21
C ILE A 128 20.58 -15.30 16.75
N LEU A 129 20.57 -16.42 16.01
CA LEU A 129 21.25 -17.65 16.44
C LEU A 129 22.77 -17.49 16.53
N LYS A 130 23.37 -16.64 15.69
CA LYS A 130 24.83 -16.45 15.64
C LYS A 130 25.35 -15.33 16.54
N TYR A 131 24.64 -14.21 16.60
CA TYR A 131 25.09 -12.96 17.22
C TYR A 131 24.21 -12.52 18.41
N GLY A 132 23.10 -13.21 18.68
CA GLY A 132 22.21 -12.89 19.78
C GLY A 132 21.69 -11.45 19.71
N VAL A 133 21.98 -10.65 20.74
CA VAL A 133 21.53 -9.26 20.86
C VAL A 133 22.20 -8.35 19.83
N GLU A 134 23.43 -8.65 19.40
CA GLU A 134 24.14 -7.81 18.40
C GLU A 134 23.47 -7.84 17.02
N ALA A 135 22.62 -8.85 16.77
CA ALA A 135 21.81 -8.95 15.56
C ALA A 135 20.90 -7.73 15.36
N TYR A 136 20.57 -6.98 16.43
CA TYR A 136 19.76 -5.77 16.38
C TYR A 136 20.31 -4.70 15.43
N ARG A 137 21.64 -4.55 15.34
CA ARG A 137 22.24 -3.59 14.40
C ARG A 137 22.04 -4.01 12.95
N LEU A 138 22.14 -5.31 12.68
CA LEU A 138 21.94 -5.87 11.35
C LEU A 138 20.46 -5.85 10.95
N ASP A 139 19.56 -6.05 11.91
CA ASP A 139 18.11 -5.92 11.75
C ASP A 139 17.72 -4.55 11.17
N ILE A 140 18.15 -3.46 11.82
CA ILE A 140 17.86 -2.09 11.37
C ILE A 140 18.34 -1.86 9.93
N ILE A 141 19.53 -2.35 9.58
CA ILE A 141 20.09 -2.16 8.24
C ILE A 141 19.27 -2.96 7.21
N LEU A 142 18.95 -4.21 7.53
CA LEU A 142 18.18 -5.08 6.66
C LEU A 142 16.77 -4.52 6.42
N ASP A 143 16.07 -4.15 7.50
CA ASP A 143 14.73 -3.58 7.43
C ASP A 143 14.70 -2.33 6.55
N ASN A 144 15.64 -1.41 6.72
CA ASN A 144 15.74 -0.20 5.89
C ASN A 144 15.96 -0.52 4.40
N ILE A 145 16.85 -1.46 4.07
CA ILE A 145 17.15 -1.84 2.68
C ILE A 145 15.90 -2.47 2.03
N LEU A 146 15.26 -3.40 2.74
CA LEU A 146 14.08 -4.10 2.24
C LEU A 146 12.88 -3.15 2.09
N ASN A 147 12.66 -2.25 3.06
CA ASN A 147 11.60 -1.24 2.97
C ASN A 147 11.84 -0.25 1.83
N MET A 148 13.08 0.19 1.60
CA MET A 148 13.41 1.05 0.47
C MET A 148 13.18 0.33 -0.86
N PHE A 149 13.55 -0.94 -0.97
CA PHE A 149 13.32 -1.75 -2.16
C PHE A 149 11.82 -1.94 -2.45
N LEU A 150 11.02 -2.25 -1.42
CA LEU A 150 9.57 -2.39 -1.55
C LEU A 150 8.91 -1.07 -1.93
N SER A 151 9.31 0.04 -1.31
CA SER A 151 8.81 1.38 -1.61
C SER A 151 9.07 1.75 -3.08
N GLY A 152 10.31 1.55 -3.55
CA GLY A 152 10.69 1.78 -4.94
C GLY A 152 9.89 0.92 -5.92
N THR A 153 9.75 -0.37 -5.63
CA THR A 153 8.97 -1.31 -6.46
C THR A 153 7.50 -0.89 -6.54
N SER A 154 6.88 -0.60 -5.39
CA SER A 154 5.51 -0.12 -5.31
C SER A 154 5.30 1.20 -6.04
N PHE A 155 6.27 2.11 -6.00
CA PHE A 155 6.20 3.38 -6.73
C PHE A 155 6.21 3.16 -8.25
N VAL A 156 7.12 2.32 -8.75
CA VAL A 156 7.21 1.99 -10.19
C VAL A 156 5.92 1.35 -10.69
N VAL A 157 5.39 0.36 -9.95
CA VAL A 157 4.15 -0.32 -10.35
C VAL A 157 2.97 0.66 -10.32
N PHE A 158 2.90 1.54 -9.33
CA PHE A 158 1.86 2.57 -9.27
C PHE A 158 1.92 3.53 -10.47
N ILE A 159 3.12 3.96 -10.90
CA ILE A 159 3.28 4.78 -12.10
C ILE A 159 2.76 4.03 -13.34
N ILE A 160 3.15 2.77 -13.51
CA ILE A 160 2.70 1.96 -14.65
C ILE A 160 1.17 1.86 -14.66
N ILE A 161 0.55 1.56 -13.52
CA ILE A 161 -0.90 1.49 -13.40
C ILE A 161 -1.54 2.84 -13.72
N HIS A 162 -0.99 3.94 -13.19
CA HIS A 162 -1.51 5.28 -13.43
C HIS A 162 -1.48 5.66 -14.92
N LEU A 163 -0.39 5.37 -15.62
CA LEU A 163 -0.29 5.59 -17.06
C LEU A 163 -1.33 4.76 -17.82
N ARG A 164 -1.50 3.49 -17.48
CA ARG A 164 -2.51 2.62 -18.10
C ARG A 164 -3.94 3.07 -17.83
N VAL A 165 -4.24 3.49 -16.60
CA VAL A 165 -5.54 4.06 -16.24
C VAL A 165 -5.79 5.32 -17.06
N ASN A 166 -4.81 6.19 -17.24
CA ASN A 166 -4.93 7.43 -18.03
C ASN A 166 -5.01 7.21 -19.54
N GLU A 167 -4.49 6.11 -20.07
CA GLU A 167 -4.70 5.73 -21.48
C GLU A 167 -6.15 5.25 -21.69
N ILE A 168 -6.69 4.49 -20.74
CA ILE A 168 -7.96 3.77 -20.92
C ILE A 168 -9.17 4.59 -20.45
N THR A 169 -9.03 5.42 -19.41
CA THR A 169 -10.10 6.31 -18.94
C THR A 169 -10.60 7.31 -19.99
N PRO A 170 -9.78 8.01 -20.79
CA PRO A 170 -10.29 8.85 -21.87
C PRO A 170 -10.95 8.00 -22.96
N VAL A 171 -10.42 6.82 -23.31
CA VAL A 171 -11.01 5.93 -24.33
C VAL A 171 -12.37 5.37 -23.87
N LYS A 172 -12.48 4.91 -22.63
CA LYS A 172 -13.74 4.44 -22.03
C LYS A 172 -14.70 5.60 -21.82
N ASN A 173 -14.24 6.79 -21.44
CA ASN A 173 -15.09 7.98 -21.39
C ASN A 173 -15.56 8.41 -22.78
N ILE A 174 -14.74 8.29 -23.83
CA ILE A 174 -15.15 8.55 -25.23
C ILE A 174 -16.14 7.48 -25.68
N ALA A 175 -15.93 6.20 -25.36
CA ALA A 175 -16.85 5.12 -25.70
C ALA A 175 -18.18 5.22 -24.92
N LEU A 176 -18.14 5.56 -23.64
CA LEU A 176 -19.31 5.85 -22.80
C LEU A 176 -19.99 7.12 -23.26
N LYS A 177 -19.25 8.18 -23.62
CA LYS A 177 -19.80 9.42 -24.20
C LYS A 177 -20.43 9.15 -25.56
N LYS A 178 -19.85 8.30 -26.40
CA LYS A 178 -20.41 7.89 -27.72
C LYS A 178 -21.62 6.97 -27.59
N ALA A 179 -21.65 6.08 -26.60
CA ALA A 179 -22.81 5.26 -26.25
C ALA A 179 -23.94 6.11 -25.63
N ARG A 180 -23.57 7.12 -24.84
CA ARG A 180 -24.46 8.08 -24.19
C ARG A 180 -24.95 9.15 -25.18
N GLU A 181 -24.16 9.58 -26.16
CA GLU A 181 -24.57 10.47 -27.26
C GLU A 181 -25.58 9.78 -28.19
N ARG A 182 -25.50 8.45 -28.34
CA ARG A 182 -26.55 7.67 -29.00
C ARG A 182 -27.85 7.55 -28.19
N SER A 183 -27.79 7.73 -26.86
CA SER A 183 -28.97 7.66 -25.99
C SER A 183 -29.44 9.02 -25.47
N ILE A 184 -28.73 10.11 -25.74
CA ILE A 184 -28.94 11.43 -25.14
C ILE A 184 -28.81 12.50 -26.21
N TYR A 185 -29.90 12.64 -26.96
CA TYR A 185 -30.43 13.92 -27.48
C TYR A 185 -31.02 14.80 -26.36
N SER A 186 -30.71 14.54 -25.09
CA SER A 186 -31.34 15.21 -23.95
C SER A 186 -30.36 15.57 -22.84
N ILE A 187 -29.88 16.81 -22.92
CA ILE A 187 -29.60 17.68 -21.78
C ILE A 187 -28.13 17.72 -21.31
N GLN A 188 -27.79 18.97 -21.03
CA GLN A 188 -26.52 19.67 -21.11
C GLN A 188 -25.87 19.82 -19.72
N ALA A 189 -24.59 20.21 -19.80
CA ALA A 189 -23.84 21.02 -18.84
C ALA A 189 -23.02 20.30 -17.75
N TYR A 190 -21.76 20.72 -17.73
CA TYR A 190 -20.57 20.24 -17.03
C TYR A 190 -19.83 21.48 -16.52
N SER A 191 -19.10 21.39 -15.40
CA SER A 191 -18.03 22.32 -14.90
C SER A 191 -18.11 22.40 -13.36
N LYS A 192 -17.09 22.50 -12.51
CA LYS A 192 -15.63 22.73 -12.54
C LYS A 192 -15.15 22.48 -11.08
N SER A 193 -13.99 21.86 -10.85
CA SER A 193 -13.03 22.24 -9.77
C SER A 193 -11.96 21.16 -9.55
N ILE A 194 -10.88 21.19 -10.34
CA ILE A 194 -9.69 20.38 -10.08
C ILE A 194 -8.50 21.29 -10.34
N ASN A 195 -7.89 21.87 -9.31
CA ASN A 195 -6.57 22.52 -9.47
C ASN A 195 -5.73 22.78 -8.20
N PHE A 196 -6.06 22.25 -7.02
CA PHE A 196 -5.23 22.53 -5.81
C PHE A 196 -4.55 21.32 -5.14
N GLU A 197 -4.87 20.08 -5.50
CA GLU A 197 -4.34 18.90 -4.79
C GLU A 197 -2.96 18.41 -5.28
N ARG A 198 -2.38 19.02 -6.32
CA ARG A 198 -1.12 18.54 -6.93
C ARG A 198 0.14 18.84 -6.10
N VAL A 199 0.09 19.69 -5.09
CA VAL A 199 1.31 20.22 -4.45
C VAL A 199 1.68 19.50 -3.15
N PHE A 200 0.73 18.88 -2.45
CA PHE A 200 1.00 18.42 -1.08
C PHE A 200 1.50 16.98 -0.91
N PHE A 201 1.41 16.12 -1.94
CA PHE A 201 1.78 14.70 -1.81
C PHE A 201 3.26 14.37 -2.08
N TYR A 202 4.12 15.38 -2.28
CA TYR A 202 5.52 15.17 -2.71
C TYR A 202 6.57 15.22 -1.58
N PHE A 203 6.22 15.56 -0.33
CA PHE A 203 7.21 15.73 0.75
C PHE A 203 6.73 15.23 2.11
N SER A 204 6.60 13.92 2.29
CA SER A 204 6.30 13.31 3.61
C SER A 204 7.11 12.04 3.83
N THR A 205 8.42 12.10 3.60
CA THR A 205 9.39 11.14 4.11
C THR A 205 10.61 11.89 4.64
N HIS A 206 10.52 12.31 5.89
CA HIS A 206 11.62 12.43 6.83
C HIS A 206 11.17 11.77 8.13
#